data_AF-A0A7J8DN96-F1
#
_entry.id   AF-A0A7J8DN96-F1
#
_cell.length_a   1.000
_cell.length_b   1.000
_cell.length_c   1.000
_cell.angle_alpha   90.00
_cell.angle_beta   90.00
_cell.angle_gamma   90.00
#
_symmetry.space_group_name_H-M   'P 1'
#
loop_
_entity.id
_entity.type
_entity.pdbx_description
1 polymer ?
#
loop_
_entity_poly.entity_id
_entity_poly.type
_entity_poly.pdbx_seq_one_letter_code
_entity_poly.pdbx_strand_id
1 'polypeptide(L)'
;MKTMTISLKINDPLVTKVAFATALKNLYTSQVDLTLDDTLGVLASAHALQFSSLLQRCSAMMITGLTSGNVNDFYLAGCKYKTGPLAAAAQKWLEMNLVPEVGRQIHLQKVPKELLLKVLRSPRLFTFNEFHLLKTLLLWVYLQLNHRIRTMPTYETMLTFFNSFPKRCSVLEQDEGRGWTALFLCLRLHGVTKGEDLDVLRHINFFPEAWLFQVEASHYHAVENGGDMVHVRDFASEAVRFGVLFDQGYTTYSEMIAVYGFFFEIKGIRNSATSYTFYMQRMRPTDAGFPSSLCQRGLVSLRAQRLVRYEIRAEALVDSQWQEFRTGPITQQFRFGRPACKSQVLEVQTVGKPIYASFSFIFPAS
;
A
#
# COMPACT_ATOMS: atom_id res chain seq x y z
N MET A 1 49.02 -24.27 -29.24
CA MET A 1 47.57 -24.20 -28.96
C MET A 1 46.97 -23.15 -29.88
N LYS A 2 45.94 -23.48 -30.68
CA LYS A 2 45.21 -22.48 -31.47
C LYS A 2 44.29 -21.70 -30.54
N THR A 3 44.55 -20.41 -30.37
CA THR A 3 43.67 -19.49 -29.67
C THR A 3 42.51 -19.11 -30.59
N MET A 4 41.28 -19.34 -30.14
CA MET A 4 40.07 -18.87 -30.82
C MET A 4 39.58 -17.61 -30.12
N THR A 5 39.51 -16.50 -30.85
CA THR A 5 39.01 -15.23 -30.33
C THR A 5 37.56 -15.05 -30.75
N ILE A 6 36.66 -14.88 -29.77
CA ILE A 6 35.25 -14.58 -29.99
C ILE A 6 35.01 -13.14 -29.53
N SER A 7 34.44 -12.30 -30.38
CA SER A 7 34.11 -10.91 -30.07
C SER A 7 32.60 -10.74 -29.95
N LEU A 8 32.14 -10.33 -28.76
CA LEU A 8 30.73 -10.07 -28.45
C LEU A 8 30.57 -8.57 -28.15
N LYS A 9 29.60 -7.91 -28.81
CA LYS A 9 29.25 -6.51 -28.56
C LYS A 9 27.98 -6.46 -27.73
N ILE A 10 28.09 -6.03 -26.47
CA ILE A 10 26.98 -5.93 -25.53
C ILE A 10 26.79 -4.46 -25.14
N ASN A 11 25.62 -3.92 -25.45
CA ASN A 11 25.26 -2.52 -25.18
C ASN A 11 24.29 -2.43 -23.98
N ASP A 12 24.66 -3.03 -22.86
CA ASP A 12 23.89 -2.95 -21.61
C ASP A 12 24.82 -2.50 -20.47
N PRO A 13 24.59 -1.32 -19.85
CA PRO A 13 25.46 -0.80 -18.80
C PRO A 13 25.50 -1.67 -17.54
N LEU A 14 24.49 -2.53 -17.33
CA LEU A 14 24.44 -3.45 -16.20
C LEU A 14 25.34 -4.69 -16.42
N VAL A 15 25.79 -4.94 -17.65
CA VAL A 15 26.73 -6.02 -17.97
C VAL A 15 28.16 -5.53 -17.71
N THR A 16 28.60 -5.68 -16.47
CA THR A 16 29.98 -5.38 -16.07
C THR A 16 30.91 -6.55 -16.39
N LYS A 17 32.22 -6.29 -16.54
CA LYS A 17 33.22 -7.34 -16.79
C LYS A 17 33.18 -8.43 -15.72
N VAL A 18 33.01 -8.04 -14.45
CA VAL A 18 32.96 -8.96 -13.30
C VAL A 18 31.71 -9.82 -13.38
N ALA A 19 30.53 -9.21 -13.55
CA ALA A 19 29.27 -9.95 -13.63
C ALA A 19 29.22 -10.89 -14.84
N PHE A 20 29.80 -10.48 -15.97
CA PHE A 20 29.89 -11.29 -17.17
C PHE A 20 30.81 -12.50 -16.97
N ALA A 21 31.97 -12.31 -16.35
CA ALA A 21 32.87 -13.40 -15.99
C ALA A 21 32.22 -14.38 -15.01
N THR A 22 31.50 -13.88 -14.01
CA THR A 22 30.73 -14.69 -13.05
C THR A 22 29.64 -15.51 -13.76
N ALA A 23 28.94 -14.94 -14.74
CA ALA A 23 27.97 -15.67 -15.54
C ALA A 23 28.64 -16.78 -16.38
N LEU A 24 29.80 -16.51 -16.99
CA LEU A 24 30.57 -17.52 -17.73
C LEU A 24 31.08 -18.64 -16.84
N LYS A 25 31.46 -18.35 -15.58
CA LYS A 25 31.86 -19.38 -14.60
C LYS A 25 30.77 -20.45 -14.41
N ASN A 26 29.50 -20.09 -14.60
CA ASN A 26 28.37 -21.03 -14.52
C ASN A 26 28.41 -22.14 -15.59
N LEU A 27 29.19 -21.98 -16.68
CA LEU A 27 29.42 -23.05 -17.66
C LEU A 27 30.33 -24.15 -17.12
N TYR A 28 31.22 -23.81 -16.19
CA TYR A 28 32.25 -24.71 -15.67
C TYR A 28 31.95 -25.19 -14.25
N THR A 29 31.10 -24.47 -13.51
CA THR A 29 30.77 -24.79 -12.12
C THR A 29 29.27 -24.64 -11.91
N SER A 30 28.63 -25.69 -11.38
CA SER A 30 27.18 -25.71 -11.12
C SER A 30 26.75 -24.75 -10.00
N GLN A 31 27.66 -24.44 -9.06
CA GLN A 31 27.44 -23.48 -7.98
C GLN A 31 28.35 -22.26 -8.17
N VAL A 32 27.73 -21.15 -8.58
CA VAL A 32 28.36 -19.84 -8.58
C VAL A 32 27.87 -19.13 -7.32
N ASP A 33 28.78 -18.72 -6.45
CA ASP A 33 28.45 -17.89 -5.29
C ASP A 33 27.91 -16.54 -5.79
N LEU A 34 26.66 -16.26 -5.46
CA LEU A 34 25.96 -15.04 -5.86
C LEU A 34 25.60 -14.24 -4.61
N THR A 35 25.97 -12.96 -4.60
CA THR A 35 25.56 -12.00 -3.59
C THR A 35 24.42 -11.14 -4.15
N LEU A 36 23.53 -10.61 -3.29
CA LEU A 36 22.44 -9.76 -3.75
C LEU A 36 22.93 -8.51 -4.50
N ASP A 37 24.08 -7.96 -4.10
CA ASP A 37 24.67 -6.77 -4.72
C ASP A 37 25.14 -7.03 -6.16
N ASP A 38 25.71 -8.21 -6.42
CA ASP A 38 26.19 -8.60 -7.74
C ASP A 38 25.07 -9.17 -8.64
N THR A 39 23.96 -9.61 -8.04
CA THR A 39 22.93 -10.39 -8.73
C THR A 39 22.30 -9.65 -9.91
N LEU A 40 22.15 -8.34 -9.82
CA LEU A 40 21.53 -7.54 -10.90
C LEU A 40 22.39 -7.53 -12.17
N GLY A 41 23.71 -7.38 -12.02
CA GLY A 41 24.64 -7.45 -13.16
C GLY A 41 24.78 -8.87 -13.71
N VAL A 42 24.73 -9.88 -12.83
CA VAL A 42 24.79 -11.29 -13.25
C VAL A 42 23.50 -11.68 -13.99
N LEU A 43 22.33 -11.20 -13.56
CA LEU A 43 21.06 -11.38 -14.27
C LEU A 43 21.14 -10.80 -15.70
N ALA A 44 21.65 -9.58 -15.83
CA ALA A 44 21.85 -8.93 -17.13
C ALA A 44 22.78 -9.73 -18.04
N SER A 45 23.88 -10.24 -17.47
CA SER A 45 24.87 -11.06 -18.18
C SER A 45 24.30 -12.42 -18.59
N ALA A 46 23.55 -13.07 -17.70
CA ALA A 46 22.85 -14.33 -17.98
C ALA A 46 21.83 -14.17 -19.09
N HIS A 47 21.11 -13.06 -19.13
CA HIS A 47 20.20 -12.72 -20.22
C HIS A 47 20.96 -12.53 -21.55
N ALA A 48 22.07 -11.78 -21.55
CA ALA A 48 22.89 -11.58 -22.74
C ALA A 48 23.47 -12.91 -23.30
N LEU A 49 23.84 -13.83 -22.40
CA LEU A 49 24.38 -15.16 -22.73
C LEU A 49 23.29 -16.22 -22.96
N GLN A 50 22.01 -15.90 -22.75
CA GLN A 50 20.88 -16.83 -22.84
C GLN A 50 20.98 -18.02 -21.85
N PHE A 51 21.55 -17.81 -20.66
CA PHE A 51 21.64 -18.83 -19.60
C PHE A 51 20.37 -18.85 -18.75
N SER A 52 19.37 -19.59 -19.21
CA SER A 52 18.03 -19.66 -18.58
C SER A 52 18.06 -20.11 -17.12
N SER A 53 18.85 -21.14 -16.77
CA SER A 53 18.95 -21.65 -15.40
C SER A 53 19.57 -20.64 -14.44
N LEU A 54 20.61 -19.91 -14.88
CA LEU A 54 21.24 -18.85 -14.10
C LEU A 54 20.27 -17.68 -13.89
N LEU A 55 19.55 -17.30 -14.95
CA LEU A 55 18.57 -16.22 -14.92
C LEU A 55 17.40 -16.54 -13.97
N GLN A 56 16.92 -17.79 -13.94
CA GLN A 56 15.93 -18.25 -12.96
C GLN A 56 16.49 -18.21 -11.53
N ARG A 57 17.72 -18.66 -11.30
CA ARG A 57 18.36 -18.64 -9.97
C ARG A 57 18.56 -17.21 -9.45
N CYS A 58 19.04 -16.30 -10.30
CA CYS A 58 19.16 -14.87 -9.97
C CYS A 58 17.78 -14.28 -9.65
N SER A 59 16.76 -14.59 -10.44
CA SER A 59 15.39 -14.12 -10.18
C SER A 59 14.86 -14.60 -8.84
N ALA A 60 15.05 -15.87 -8.49
CA ALA A 60 14.63 -16.42 -7.19
C ALA A 60 15.33 -15.72 -6.03
N MET A 61 16.65 -15.53 -6.12
CA MET A 61 17.43 -14.82 -5.10
C MET A 61 16.95 -13.37 -4.94
N MET A 62 16.73 -12.65 -6.04
CA MET A 62 16.22 -11.27 -6.02
C MET A 62 14.83 -11.19 -5.39
N ILE A 63 13.93 -12.13 -5.69
CA ILE A 63 12.58 -12.19 -5.09
C ILE A 63 12.67 -12.34 -3.57
N THR A 64 13.56 -13.22 -3.07
CA THR A 64 13.74 -13.42 -1.62
C THR A 64 14.41 -12.24 -0.92
N GLY A 65 15.22 -11.47 -1.65
CA GLY A 65 15.97 -10.32 -1.13
C GLY A 65 15.32 -8.95 -1.37
N LEU A 66 14.01 -8.90 -1.64
CA LEU A 66 13.30 -7.64 -1.89
C LEU A 66 13.29 -6.74 -0.65
N THR A 67 13.70 -5.50 -0.85
CA THR A 67 13.73 -4.43 0.16
C THR A 67 13.27 -3.11 -0.47
N SER A 68 12.98 -2.11 0.36
CA SER A 68 12.64 -0.75 -0.08
C SER A 68 13.74 -0.09 -0.93
N GLY A 69 15.00 -0.48 -0.74
CA GLY A 69 16.15 0.08 -1.47
C GLY A 69 16.33 -0.50 -2.87
N ASN A 70 15.93 -1.76 -3.10
CA ASN A 70 16.20 -2.48 -4.35
C ASN A 70 14.93 -2.83 -5.17
N VAL A 71 13.72 -2.71 -4.59
CA VAL A 71 12.46 -3.10 -5.25
C VAL A 71 12.27 -2.44 -6.63
N ASN A 72 12.65 -1.16 -6.75
CA ASN A 72 12.51 -0.42 -8.00
C ASN A 72 13.48 -0.93 -9.07
N ASP A 73 14.75 -1.12 -8.69
CA ASP A 73 15.79 -1.62 -9.59
C ASP A 73 15.46 -3.06 -10.05
N PHE A 74 14.92 -3.87 -9.14
CA PHE A 74 14.50 -5.25 -9.43
C PHE A 74 13.25 -5.29 -10.31
N TYR A 75 12.28 -4.39 -10.12
CA TYR A 75 11.13 -4.26 -11.00
C TYR A 75 11.54 -3.87 -12.43
N LEU A 76 12.40 -2.86 -12.56
CA LEU A 76 12.91 -2.39 -13.86
C LEU A 76 13.71 -3.49 -14.56
N ALA A 77 14.58 -4.20 -13.84
CA ALA A 77 15.30 -5.36 -14.35
C ALA A 77 14.33 -6.46 -14.80
N GLY A 78 13.28 -6.74 -14.01
CA GLY A 78 12.25 -7.72 -14.34
C GLY A 78 11.52 -7.41 -15.64
N CYS A 79 11.20 -6.13 -15.86
CA CYS A 79 10.59 -5.67 -17.11
C CYS A 79 11.59 -5.75 -18.28
N LYS A 80 12.82 -5.25 -18.11
CA LYS A 80 13.85 -5.17 -19.15
C LYS A 80 14.29 -6.56 -19.64
N TYR A 81 14.53 -7.48 -18.71
CA TYR A 81 15.03 -8.84 -19.00
C TYR A 81 13.92 -9.88 -19.12
N LYS A 82 12.65 -9.43 -19.16
CA LYS A 82 11.45 -10.27 -19.35
C LYS A 82 11.31 -11.38 -18.29
N THR A 83 11.76 -11.13 -17.06
CA THR A 83 11.54 -12.05 -15.93
C THR A 83 10.23 -11.70 -15.22
N GLY A 84 9.12 -12.15 -15.83
CA GLY A 84 7.76 -11.92 -15.33
C GLY A 84 7.56 -12.17 -13.83
N PRO A 85 8.05 -13.30 -13.26
CA PRO A 85 7.94 -13.57 -11.83
C PRO A 85 8.59 -12.51 -10.93
N LEU A 86 9.74 -11.96 -11.35
CA LEU A 86 10.46 -10.93 -10.59
C LEU A 86 9.69 -9.61 -10.58
N ALA A 87 9.21 -9.17 -11.75
CA ALA A 87 8.41 -7.94 -11.86
C ALA A 87 7.10 -8.05 -11.07
N ALA A 88 6.43 -9.20 -11.13
CA ALA A 88 5.21 -9.47 -10.38
C ALA A 88 5.46 -9.50 -8.86
N ALA A 89 6.55 -10.12 -8.41
CA ALA A 89 6.93 -10.15 -7.00
C ALA A 89 7.28 -8.76 -6.46
N ALA A 90 8.02 -7.95 -7.23
CA ALA A 90 8.34 -6.57 -6.86
C ALA A 90 7.06 -5.70 -6.77
N GLN A 91 6.11 -5.87 -7.70
CA GLN A 91 4.81 -5.20 -7.62
C GLN A 91 4.02 -5.64 -6.38
N LYS A 92 3.89 -6.96 -6.12
CA LYS A 92 3.19 -7.48 -4.93
C LYS A 92 3.85 -6.98 -3.63
N TRP A 93 5.17 -6.95 -3.59
CA TRP A 93 5.91 -6.42 -2.44
C TRP A 93 5.58 -4.94 -2.21
N LEU A 94 5.55 -4.14 -3.27
CA LEU A 94 5.20 -2.72 -3.20
C LEU A 94 3.73 -2.50 -2.80
N GLU A 95 2.80 -3.36 -3.23
CA GLU A 95 1.39 -3.34 -2.79
C GLU A 95 1.25 -3.42 -1.25
N MET A 96 2.13 -4.17 -0.56
CA MET A 96 2.11 -4.29 0.90
C MET A 96 2.93 -3.19 1.59
N ASN A 97 4.01 -2.74 0.96
CA ASN A 97 5.05 -1.93 1.60
C ASN A 97 5.09 -0.46 1.15
N LEU A 98 4.25 -0.03 0.20
CA LEU A 98 4.25 1.35 -0.31
C LEU A 98 4.06 2.38 0.80
N VAL A 99 3.03 2.21 1.63
CA VAL A 99 2.72 3.14 2.74
C VAL A 99 3.59 2.87 3.98
N PRO A 100 3.68 1.63 4.50
CA PRO A 100 4.34 1.40 5.79
C PRO A 100 5.88 1.52 5.72
N GLU A 101 6.51 1.17 4.60
CA GLU A 101 7.98 1.13 4.48
C GLU A 101 8.51 2.18 3.49
N VAL A 102 8.12 2.08 2.22
CA VAL A 102 8.67 2.93 1.14
C VAL A 102 8.31 4.40 1.34
N GLY A 103 7.08 4.68 1.79
CA GLY A 103 6.57 6.01 2.10
C GLY A 103 7.30 6.76 3.21
N ARG A 104 8.23 6.08 3.91
CA ARG A 104 9.05 6.65 4.99
C ARG A 104 10.51 6.84 4.57
N GLN A 105 10.86 6.51 3.33
CA GLN A 105 12.23 6.47 2.85
C GLN A 105 12.38 7.30 1.57
N ILE A 106 13.59 7.86 1.38
CA ILE A 106 13.92 8.65 0.19
C ILE A 106 13.81 7.82 -1.11
N HIS A 107 13.88 6.49 -1.00
CA HIS A 107 13.73 5.56 -2.12
C HIS A 107 12.37 5.66 -2.84
N LEU A 108 11.35 6.25 -2.21
CA LEU A 108 10.07 6.54 -2.85
C LEU A 108 10.23 7.33 -4.16
N GLN A 109 11.24 8.22 -4.25
CA GLN A 109 11.50 9.00 -5.46
C GLN A 109 11.86 8.14 -6.68
N LYS A 110 12.38 6.93 -6.46
CA LYS A 110 12.78 6.00 -7.52
C LYS A 110 11.60 5.19 -8.07
N VAL A 111 10.42 5.25 -7.45
CA VAL A 111 9.25 4.48 -7.89
C VAL A 111 8.71 5.10 -9.18
N PRO A 112 8.70 4.37 -10.31
CA PRO A 112 8.16 4.89 -11.57
C PRO A 112 6.65 5.12 -11.46
N LYS A 113 6.16 6.17 -12.12
CA LYS A 113 4.74 6.54 -12.15
C LYS A 113 3.84 5.38 -12.61
N GLU A 114 4.25 4.63 -13.61
CA GLU A 114 3.49 3.52 -14.19
C GLU A 114 3.35 2.36 -13.19
N LEU A 115 4.42 2.06 -12.44
CA LEU A 115 4.39 1.09 -11.37
C LEU A 115 3.49 1.57 -10.23
N LEU A 116 3.64 2.83 -9.81
CA LEU A 116 2.82 3.43 -8.77
C LEU A 116 1.33 3.36 -9.13
N LEU A 117 0.96 3.68 -10.37
CA LEU A 117 -0.42 3.58 -10.85
C LEU A 117 -0.96 2.15 -10.80
N LYS A 118 -0.15 1.14 -11.19
CA LYS A 118 -0.53 -0.27 -11.09
C LYS A 118 -0.79 -0.68 -9.64
N VAL A 119 0.08 -0.27 -8.73
CA VAL A 119 -0.04 -0.55 -7.29
C VAL A 119 -1.28 0.12 -6.70
N LEU A 120 -1.53 1.39 -7.03
CA LEU A 120 -2.71 2.13 -6.54
C LEU A 120 -4.04 1.53 -6.99
N ARG A 121 -4.08 0.95 -8.19
CA ARG A 121 -5.27 0.25 -8.71
C ARG A 121 -5.43 -1.16 -8.14
N SER A 122 -4.43 -1.69 -7.46
CA SER A 122 -4.51 -3.04 -6.89
C SER A 122 -5.49 -3.04 -5.70
N PRO A 123 -6.48 -3.95 -5.68
CA PRO A 123 -7.34 -4.12 -4.52
C PRO A 123 -6.61 -4.75 -3.32
N ARG A 124 -5.34 -5.17 -3.48
CA ARG A 124 -4.48 -5.70 -2.41
C ARG A 124 -3.58 -4.63 -1.79
N LEU A 125 -3.64 -3.39 -2.27
CA LEU A 125 -2.86 -2.29 -1.70
C LEU A 125 -3.18 -2.13 -0.22
N PHE A 126 -2.17 -2.30 0.61
CA PHE A 126 -2.23 -2.06 2.04
C PHE A 126 -2.01 -0.57 2.34
N THR A 127 -2.90 0.00 3.14
CA THR A 127 -2.72 1.32 3.77
C THR A 127 -3.38 1.33 5.14
N PHE A 128 -2.84 2.09 6.08
CA PHE A 128 -3.47 2.27 7.41
C PHE A 128 -4.83 2.95 7.30
N ASN A 129 -4.94 3.95 6.44
CA ASN A 129 -6.19 4.58 6.00
C ASN A 129 -5.93 5.40 4.72
N GLU A 130 -6.98 5.97 4.12
CA GLU A 130 -6.84 6.76 2.89
C GLU A 130 -5.99 8.02 3.06
N PHE A 131 -6.00 8.64 4.24
CA PHE A 131 -5.19 9.83 4.49
C PHE A 131 -3.69 9.53 4.52
N HIS A 132 -3.28 8.38 5.07
CA HIS A 132 -1.87 7.94 4.99
C HIS A 132 -1.43 7.71 3.55
N LEU A 133 -2.29 7.10 2.72
CA LEU A 133 -2.00 6.91 1.31
C LEU A 133 -1.87 8.25 0.56
N LEU A 134 -2.76 9.19 0.85
CA LEU A 134 -2.66 10.56 0.34
C LEU A 134 -1.33 11.22 0.71
N LYS A 135 -0.90 11.14 1.99
CA LYS A 135 0.39 11.68 2.41
C LYS A 135 1.55 11.05 1.64
N THR A 136 1.53 9.74 1.43
CA THR A 136 2.54 9.04 0.64
C THR A 136 2.59 9.54 -0.81
N LEU A 137 1.42 9.78 -1.44
CA LEU A 137 1.38 10.29 -2.82
C LEU A 137 1.82 11.75 -2.94
N LEU A 138 1.41 12.61 -2.01
CA LEU A 138 1.89 13.99 -1.93
C LEU A 138 3.41 14.04 -1.76
N LEU A 139 3.96 13.16 -0.91
CA LEU A 139 5.40 13.03 -0.72
C LEU A 139 6.08 12.57 -2.01
N TRP A 140 5.52 11.57 -2.70
CA TRP A 140 6.07 11.12 -3.99
C TRP A 140 6.14 12.27 -4.99
N VAL A 141 5.07 13.05 -5.14
CA VAL A 141 5.05 14.24 -6.02
C VAL A 141 6.10 15.27 -5.60
N TYR A 142 6.19 15.57 -4.30
CA TYR A 142 7.19 16.49 -3.78
C TYR A 142 8.62 16.04 -4.14
N LEU A 143 8.92 14.74 -4.03
CA LEU A 143 10.22 14.18 -4.39
C LEU A 143 10.47 14.21 -5.91
N GLN A 144 9.44 14.00 -6.74
CA GLN A 144 9.54 14.18 -8.19
C GLN A 144 9.81 15.64 -8.58
N LEU A 145 9.30 16.61 -7.83
CA LEU A 145 9.61 18.02 -8.10
C LEU A 145 10.99 18.44 -7.57
N ASN A 146 11.51 17.72 -6.57
CA ASN A 146 12.73 18.07 -5.84
C ASN A 146 13.79 16.96 -5.87
N HIS A 147 14.21 16.53 -7.07
CA HIS A 147 15.15 15.43 -7.29
C HIS A 147 16.51 15.51 -6.56
N ARG A 148 16.91 16.68 -6.07
CA ARG A 148 18.21 16.88 -5.39
C ARG A 148 18.16 16.59 -3.89
N ILE A 149 16.97 16.42 -3.33
CA ILE A 149 16.80 16.16 -1.90
C ILE A 149 17.34 14.77 -1.56
N ARG A 150 18.12 14.70 -0.48
CA ARG A 150 18.68 13.45 0.05
C ARG A 150 18.10 13.06 1.40
N THR A 151 17.33 13.95 2.02
CA THR A 151 16.75 13.80 3.35
C THR A 151 15.23 13.80 3.27
N MET A 152 14.57 13.05 4.15
CA MET A 152 13.11 13.04 4.17
C MET A 152 12.56 14.38 4.65
N PRO A 153 11.65 15.03 3.90
CA PRO A 153 11.00 16.26 4.36
C PRO A 153 10.02 15.94 5.49
N THR A 154 9.78 16.91 6.37
CA THR A 154 8.67 16.84 7.31
C THR A 154 7.35 17.07 6.58
N TYR A 155 6.25 16.64 7.18
CA TYR A 155 4.91 16.85 6.62
C TYR A 155 4.58 18.35 6.47
N GLU A 156 4.98 19.17 7.44
CA GLU A 156 4.79 20.62 7.40
C GLU A 156 5.55 21.28 6.24
N THR A 157 6.81 20.91 6.01
CA THR A 157 7.60 21.40 4.86
C THR A 157 6.94 21.06 3.53
N MET A 158 6.33 19.88 3.43
CA MET A 158 5.61 19.49 2.23
C MET A 158 4.34 20.33 2.03
N LEU A 159 3.57 20.58 3.10
CA LEU A 159 2.37 21.42 3.03
C LEU A 159 2.71 22.87 2.68
N THR A 160 3.75 23.45 3.28
CA THR A 160 4.20 24.81 2.95
C THR A 160 4.68 24.92 1.51
N PHE A 161 5.36 23.89 0.99
CA PHE A 161 5.75 23.82 -0.42
C PHE A 161 4.52 23.90 -1.34
N PHE A 162 3.53 23.03 -1.17
CA PHE A 162 2.33 23.06 -2.03
C PHE A 162 1.52 24.35 -1.88
N ASN A 163 1.46 24.90 -0.66
CA ASN A 163 0.77 26.17 -0.42
C ASN A 163 1.52 27.41 -0.91
N SER A 164 2.79 27.28 -1.30
CA SER A 164 3.58 28.37 -1.90
C SER A 164 3.21 28.63 -3.36
N PHE A 165 2.57 27.67 -4.04
CA PHE A 165 2.12 27.85 -5.42
C PHE A 165 0.98 28.88 -5.51
N PRO A 166 0.85 29.59 -6.65
CA PRO A 166 -0.23 30.56 -6.84
C PRO A 166 -1.61 29.92 -6.65
N LYS A 167 -2.48 30.53 -5.83
CA LYS A 167 -3.83 30.04 -5.54
C LYS A 167 -4.84 30.18 -6.69
N ARG A 168 -4.40 30.63 -7.87
CA ARG A 168 -5.27 30.78 -9.05
C ARG A 168 -5.65 29.44 -9.68
N CYS A 169 -4.82 28.41 -9.50
CA CYS A 169 -5.04 27.07 -10.00
C CYS A 169 -4.35 26.06 -9.07
N SER A 170 -5.01 24.94 -8.84
CA SER A 170 -4.46 23.86 -8.02
C SER A 170 -3.26 23.20 -8.69
N VAL A 171 -2.37 22.55 -7.92
CA VAL A 171 -1.19 21.87 -8.48
C VAL A 171 -1.59 20.83 -9.54
N LEU A 172 -2.69 20.10 -9.34
CA LEU A 172 -3.16 19.10 -10.33
C LEU A 172 -3.71 19.70 -11.63
N GLU A 173 -4.11 20.97 -11.65
CA GLU A 173 -4.62 21.64 -12.86
C GLU A 173 -3.50 22.24 -13.73
N GLN A 174 -2.32 22.42 -13.15
CA GLN A 174 -1.13 22.89 -13.85
C GLN A 174 -0.60 21.81 -14.82
N ASP A 175 0.17 22.22 -15.83
CA ASP A 175 0.62 21.33 -16.91
C ASP A 175 1.43 20.13 -16.40
N GLU A 176 2.30 20.33 -15.40
CA GLU A 176 3.06 19.26 -14.75
C GLU A 176 2.14 18.33 -13.94
N GLY A 177 1.12 18.90 -13.29
CA GLY A 177 0.16 18.19 -12.44
C GLY A 177 -0.84 17.31 -13.20
N ARG A 178 -1.19 17.66 -14.44
CA ARG A 178 -2.05 16.82 -15.32
C ARG A 178 -1.48 15.42 -15.51
N GLY A 179 -0.15 15.31 -15.49
CA GLY A 179 0.54 14.03 -15.52
C GLY A 179 0.13 13.13 -14.34
N TRP A 180 -0.13 13.68 -13.16
CA TRP A 180 -0.36 12.91 -11.94
C TRP A 180 -1.83 12.67 -11.62
N THR A 181 -2.76 13.31 -12.32
CA THR A 181 -4.21 13.19 -12.10
C THR A 181 -4.67 11.73 -11.96
N ALA A 182 -4.18 10.85 -12.84
CA ALA A 182 -4.53 9.42 -12.82
C ALA A 182 -4.13 8.68 -11.54
N LEU A 183 -3.10 9.14 -10.82
CA LEU A 183 -2.70 8.57 -9.53
C LEU A 183 -3.70 8.95 -8.44
N PHE A 184 -4.10 10.22 -8.40
CA PHE A 184 -4.98 10.76 -7.36
C PHE A 184 -6.44 10.34 -7.54
N LEU A 185 -6.88 10.04 -8.77
CA LEU A 185 -8.18 9.43 -9.04
C LEU A 185 -8.31 8.01 -8.46
N CYS A 186 -7.20 7.34 -8.10
CA CYS A 186 -7.25 6.05 -7.41
C CYS A 186 -7.48 6.19 -5.89
N LEU A 187 -7.40 7.40 -5.33
CA LEU A 187 -7.64 7.64 -3.91
C LEU A 187 -9.14 7.64 -3.61
N ARG A 188 -9.52 7.07 -2.48
CA ARG A 188 -10.90 7.06 -1.99
C ARG A 188 -11.08 8.21 -1.02
N LEU A 189 -11.06 9.45 -1.52
CA LEU A 189 -11.04 10.64 -0.66
C LEU A 189 -12.27 10.74 0.25
N HIS A 190 -13.41 10.18 -0.14
CA HIS A 190 -14.59 10.02 0.73
C HIS A 190 -14.37 9.11 1.95
N GLY A 191 -13.25 8.39 2.00
CA GLY A 191 -12.81 7.61 3.15
C GLY A 191 -12.04 8.42 4.20
N VAL A 192 -11.73 9.70 3.93
CA VAL A 192 -11.13 10.60 4.91
C VAL A 192 -12.24 11.26 5.72
N THR A 193 -12.52 10.72 6.91
CA THR A 193 -13.66 11.17 7.74
C THR A 193 -13.25 11.93 9.00
N LYS A 194 -11.96 11.98 9.33
CA LYS A 194 -11.46 12.70 10.52
C LYS A 194 -11.42 14.21 10.21
N GLY A 195 -11.93 15.03 11.13
CA GLY A 195 -12.01 16.48 10.95
C GLY A 195 -10.65 17.14 10.68
N GLU A 196 -9.62 16.78 11.46
CA GLU A 196 -8.26 17.29 11.27
C GLU A 196 -7.67 16.94 9.89
N ASP A 197 -7.94 15.75 9.38
CA ASP A 197 -7.46 15.30 8.07
C ASP A 197 -8.24 16.00 6.93
N LEU A 198 -9.55 16.22 7.12
CA LEU A 198 -10.40 16.99 6.20
C LEU A 198 -9.99 18.47 6.15
N ASP A 199 -9.60 19.06 7.27
CA ASP A 199 -9.09 20.43 7.31
C ASP A 199 -7.83 20.56 6.45
N VAL A 200 -6.94 19.56 6.48
CA VAL A 200 -5.77 19.57 5.58
C VAL A 200 -6.18 19.46 4.11
N LEU A 201 -7.13 18.57 3.78
CA LEU A 201 -7.66 18.43 2.43
C LEU A 201 -8.27 19.72 1.89
N ARG A 202 -8.98 20.49 2.74
CA ARG A 202 -9.60 21.75 2.35
C ARG A 202 -8.59 22.87 2.07
N HIS A 203 -7.50 22.92 2.85
CA HIS A 203 -6.56 24.04 2.79
C HIS A 203 -5.33 23.80 1.92
N ILE A 204 -5.05 22.55 1.53
CA ILE A 204 -3.92 22.25 0.67
C ILE A 204 -4.17 22.75 -0.76
N ASN A 205 -3.26 23.58 -1.29
CA ASN A 205 -3.30 24.01 -2.69
C ASN A 205 -2.79 22.87 -3.61
N PHE A 206 -3.53 21.77 -3.69
CA PHE A 206 -3.14 20.61 -4.49
C PHE A 206 -4.26 20.09 -5.40
N PHE A 207 -5.46 19.93 -4.83
CA PHE A 207 -6.61 19.39 -5.55
C PHE A 207 -7.44 20.47 -6.24
N PRO A 208 -8.06 20.15 -7.40
CA PRO A 208 -9.07 21.03 -7.99
C PRO A 208 -10.24 21.23 -7.02
N GLU A 209 -10.78 22.45 -6.96
CA GLU A 209 -11.88 22.79 -6.04
C GLU A 209 -13.11 21.90 -6.29
N ALA A 210 -13.40 21.57 -7.55
CA ALA A 210 -14.49 20.67 -7.92
C ALA A 210 -14.38 19.28 -7.29
N TRP A 211 -13.16 18.76 -7.08
CA TRP A 211 -12.95 17.46 -6.44
C TRP A 211 -13.22 17.54 -4.94
N LEU A 212 -12.74 18.60 -4.29
CA LEU A 212 -12.99 18.82 -2.86
C LEU A 212 -14.50 18.99 -2.60
N PHE A 213 -15.20 19.73 -3.47
CA PHE A 213 -16.65 19.87 -3.41
C PHE A 213 -17.38 18.51 -3.53
N GLN A 214 -16.93 17.61 -4.41
CA GLN A 214 -17.50 16.27 -4.54
C GLN A 214 -17.30 15.43 -3.27
N VAL A 215 -16.14 15.55 -2.62
CA VAL A 215 -15.84 14.87 -1.35
C VAL A 215 -16.76 15.40 -0.25
N GLU A 216 -16.86 16.74 -0.10
CA GLU A 216 -17.73 17.37 0.88
C GLU A 216 -19.21 17.03 0.65
N ALA A 217 -19.68 17.06 -0.60
CA ALA A 217 -21.05 16.65 -0.96
C ALA A 217 -21.31 15.17 -0.63
N SER A 218 -20.33 14.29 -0.87
CA SER A 218 -20.45 12.87 -0.52
C SER A 218 -20.59 12.65 0.99
N HIS A 219 -19.81 13.39 1.79
CA HIS A 219 -19.93 13.35 3.25
C HIS A 219 -21.26 13.92 3.74
N TYR A 220 -21.68 15.06 3.18
CA TYR A 220 -22.94 15.71 3.52
C TYR A 220 -24.12 14.78 3.24
N HIS A 221 -24.20 14.20 2.04
CA HIS A 221 -25.24 13.24 1.69
C HIS A 221 -25.20 11.99 2.56
N ALA A 222 -24.02 11.46 2.89
CA ALA A 222 -23.93 10.31 3.78
C ALA A 222 -24.48 10.65 5.18
N VAL A 223 -24.17 11.82 5.73
CA VAL A 223 -24.67 12.26 7.03
C VAL A 223 -26.18 12.50 7.01
N GLU A 224 -26.72 13.18 5.99
CA GLU A 224 -28.17 13.39 5.82
C GLU A 224 -28.95 12.08 5.74
N ASN A 225 -28.40 11.08 5.03
CA ASN A 225 -29.00 9.76 4.89
C ASN A 225 -28.64 8.81 6.05
N GLY A 226 -28.23 9.34 7.20
CA GLY A 226 -27.97 8.58 8.43
C GLY A 226 -26.81 7.58 8.35
N GLY A 227 -25.82 7.90 7.52
CA GLY A 227 -24.58 7.19 7.28
C GLY A 227 -24.53 6.39 5.97
N ASP A 228 -25.58 6.42 5.16
CA ASP A 228 -25.67 5.62 3.94
C ASP A 228 -24.72 6.16 2.85
N MET A 229 -23.84 5.29 2.35
CA MET A 229 -22.89 5.60 1.27
C MET A 229 -23.54 5.34 -0.09
N VAL A 230 -24.64 6.04 -0.40
CA VAL A 230 -25.51 5.78 -1.57
C VAL A 230 -24.77 5.85 -2.91
N HIS A 231 -23.74 6.69 -3.01
CA HIS A 231 -22.96 6.86 -4.23
C HIS A 231 -21.89 5.77 -4.44
N VAL A 232 -21.58 4.97 -3.43
CA VAL A 232 -20.58 3.90 -3.51
C VAL A 232 -21.21 2.65 -4.12
N ARG A 233 -20.76 2.26 -5.32
CA ARG A 233 -21.32 1.15 -6.09
C ARG A 233 -20.42 -0.07 -6.07
N ASP A 234 -19.13 0.14 -6.34
CA ASP A 234 -18.17 -0.96 -6.41
C ASP A 234 -17.40 -1.11 -5.09
N PHE A 235 -17.67 -2.22 -4.41
CA PHE A 235 -17.00 -2.54 -3.16
C PHE A 235 -15.48 -2.65 -3.31
N ALA A 236 -14.98 -3.19 -4.44
CA ALA A 236 -13.55 -3.43 -4.60
C ALA A 236 -12.75 -2.13 -4.76
N SER A 237 -13.30 -1.15 -5.47
CA SER A 237 -12.62 0.12 -5.79
C SER A 237 -12.98 1.29 -4.88
N GLU A 238 -14.12 1.26 -4.18
CA GLU A 238 -14.64 2.43 -3.43
C GLU A 238 -14.85 2.19 -1.93
N ALA A 239 -14.68 0.97 -1.42
CA ALA A 239 -14.85 0.72 0.02
C ALA A 239 -13.84 1.51 0.87
N VAL A 240 -14.27 2.04 2.02
CA VAL A 240 -13.32 2.64 2.96
C VAL A 240 -12.44 1.53 3.51
N ARG A 241 -11.13 1.76 3.57
CA ARG A 241 -10.14 0.75 3.97
C ARG A 241 -9.26 1.21 5.11
N PHE A 242 -9.05 0.31 6.05
CA PHE A 242 -8.20 0.49 7.22
C PHE A 242 -7.24 -0.68 7.35
N GLY A 243 -6.00 -0.41 7.70
CA GLY A 243 -4.92 -1.39 7.74
C GLY A 243 -4.32 -1.54 9.13
N VAL A 244 -4.03 -2.77 9.51
CA VAL A 244 -3.29 -3.14 10.72
C VAL A 244 -2.04 -3.86 10.31
N LEU A 245 -0.89 -3.30 10.73
CA LEU A 245 0.40 -3.96 10.59
C LEU A 245 0.72 -4.68 11.90
N PHE A 246 0.72 -6.01 11.88
CA PHE A 246 1.01 -6.83 13.05
C PHE A 246 2.46 -7.32 12.99
N ASP A 247 3.31 -6.75 13.84
CA ASP A 247 4.75 -7.02 13.89
C ASP A 247 5.16 -7.86 15.12
N GLN A 248 6.45 -7.87 15.46
CA GLN A 248 6.97 -8.67 16.57
C GLN A 248 6.55 -8.18 17.97
N GLY A 249 6.16 -6.91 18.12
CA GLY A 249 5.95 -6.27 19.41
C GLY A 249 4.56 -6.47 20.02
N TYR A 250 3.54 -6.76 19.22
CA TYR A 250 2.16 -6.77 19.68
C TYR A 250 1.62 -8.18 19.98
N THR A 251 1.04 -8.37 21.16
CA THR A 251 0.16 -9.52 21.46
C THR A 251 -1.29 -9.21 21.09
N THR A 252 -1.68 -7.95 21.22
CA THR A 252 -2.99 -7.42 20.82
C THR A 252 -2.78 -6.06 20.19
N TYR A 253 -3.45 -5.83 19.07
CA TYR A 253 -3.60 -4.53 18.43
C TYR A 253 -5.07 -4.16 18.47
N SER A 254 -5.35 -2.90 18.79
CA SER A 254 -6.71 -2.35 18.75
C SER A 254 -6.69 -0.91 18.27
N GLU A 255 -7.52 -0.58 17.29
CA GLU A 255 -7.73 0.79 16.82
C GLU A 255 -9.23 1.09 16.70
N MET A 256 -9.61 2.29 17.12
CA MET A 256 -10.97 2.81 16.99
C MET A 256 -11.12 3.62 15.70
N ILE A 257 -12.07 3.22 14.87
CA ILE A 257 -12.44 3.86 13.62
C ILE A 257 -13.80 4.54 13.80
N ALA A 258 -13.92 5.77 13.28
CA ALA A 258 -15.15 6.55 13.26
C ALA A 258 -15.52 6.92 11.82
N VAL A 259 -16.71 6.51 11.37
CA VAL A 259 -17.25 6.83 10.04
C VAL A 259 -18.71 7.25 10.21
N TYR A 260 -19.02 8.50 9.84
CA TYR A 260 -20.38 9.07 9.92
C TYR A 260 -21.08 8.85 11.28
N GLY A 261 -20.30 8.97 12.35
CA GLY A 261 -20.75 8.79 13.74
C GLY A 261 -21.02 7.34 14.17
N PHE A 262 -20.67 6.35 13.35
CA PHE A 262 -20.58 4.96 13.76
C PHE A 262 -19.15 4.62 14.16
N PHE A 263 -19.00 3.95 15.29
CA PHE A 263 -17.71 3.58 15.86
C PHE A 263 -17.48 2.07 15.77
N PHE A 264 -16.32 1.70 15.23
CA PHE A 264 -15.87 0.32 15.11
C PHE A 264 -14.48 0.20 15.69
N GLU A 265 -14.27 -0.82 16.52
CA GLU A 265 -12.95 -1.21 16.95
C GLU A 265 -12.45 -2.34 16.04
N ILE A 266 -11.33 -2.13 15.36
CA ILE A 266 -10.63 -3.19 14.64
C ILE A 266 -9.59 -3.81 15.57
N LYS A 267 -9.57 -5.15 15.60
CA LYS A 267 -8.72 -5.92 16.50
C LYS A 267 -7.89 -6.93 15.74
N GLY A 268 -6.63 -7.01 16.11
CA GLY A 268 -5.72 -8.11 15.80
C GLY A 268 -5.25 -8.73 17.10
N ILE A 269 -5.37 -10.05 17.26
CA ILE A 269 -4.97 -10.75 18.48
C ILE A 269 -4.08 -11.93 18.10
N ARG A 270 -2.93 -12.03 18.75
CA ARG A 270 -2.07 -13.23 18.71
C ARG A 270 -2.55 -14.21 19.77
N ASN A 271 -3.21 -15.28 19.35
CA ASN A 271 -3.74 -16.30 20.25
C ASN A 271 -2.66 -17.30 20.69
N SER A 272 -1.69 -17.58 19.82
CA SER A 272 -0.60 -18.51 20.10
C SER A 272 0.68 -18.12 19.36
N ALA A 273 1.71 -18.98 19.40
CA ALA A 273 2.94 -18.76 18.65
C ALA A 273 2.67 -18.57 17.14
N THR A 274 1.66 -19.28 16.60
CA THR A 274 1.35 -19.36 15.18
C THR A 274 -0.07 -18.91 14.80
N SER A 275 -0.98 -18.71 15.77
CA SER A 275 -2.38 -18.35 15.50
C SER A 275 -2.64 -16.88 15.77
N TYR A 276 -3.24 -16.21 14.78
CA TYR A 276 -3.67 -14.82 14.84
C TYR A 276 -5.14 -14.72 14.43
N THR A 277 -5.86 -13.78 15.04
CA THR A 277 -7.26 -13.49 14.71
C THR A 277 -7.47 -12.02 14.44
N PHE A 278 -8.28 -11.72 13.42
CA PHE A 278 -8.65 -10.38 13.04
C PHE A 278 -10.16 -10.25 12.96
N TYR A 279 -10.72 -9.20 13.56
CA TYR A 279 -12.16 -8.91 13.50
C TYR A 279 -12.41 -7.43 13.75
N MET A 280 -13.60 -6.97 13.40
CA MET A 280 -14.10 -5.65 13.78
C MET A 280 -15.34 -5.79 14.66
N GLN A 281 -15.51 -4.86 15.59
CA GLN A 281 -16.69 -4.82 16.45
C GLN A 281 -17.25 -3.42 16.60
N ARG A 282 -18.56 -3.30 16.58
CA ARG A 282 -19.26 -2.03 16.77
C ARG A 282 -19.24 -1.64 18.24
N MET A 283 -18.90 -0.39 18.52
CA MET A 283 -18.75 0.15 19.87
C MET A 283 -19.73 1.30 20.13
N ARG A 284 -20.12 1.47 21.39
CA ARG A 284 -20.82 2.67 21.88
C ARG A 284 -19.83 3.67 22.48
N PRO A 285 -20.12 4.97 22.38
CA PRO A 285 -19.41 6.01 23.14
C PRO A 285 -19.31 5.75 24.65
N THR A 286 -20.29 5.04 25.21
CA THR A 286 -20.36 4.71 26.64
C THR A 286 -19.63 3.42 27.01
N ASP A 287 -19.13 2.65 26.03
CA ASP A 287 -18.42 1.41 26.32
C ASP A 287 -17.04 1.69 26.91
N ALA A 288 -16.58 0.81 27.81
CA ALA A 288 -15.27 0.94 28.44
C ALA A 288 -14.14 0.90 27.40
N GLY A 289 -13.16 1.80 27.54
CA GLY A 289 -12.03 1.94 26.61
C GLY A 289 -12.31 2.84 25.39
N PHE A 290 -13.48 3.48 25.32
CA PHE A 290 -13.78 4.44 24.26
C PHE A 290 -12.94 5.73 24.41
N PRO A 291 -12.21 6.18 23.38
CA PRO A 291 -11.41 7.40 23.43
C PRO A 291 -12.30 8.65 23.54
N SER A 292 -12.16 9.43 24.61
CA SER A 292 -12.96 10.64 24.83
C SER A 292 -12.78 11.70 23.74
N SER A 293 -11.60 11.76 23.11
CA SER A 293 -11.28 12.68 22.01
C SER A 293 -12.16 12.48 20.78
N LEU A 294 -12.60 11.24 20.50
CA LEU A 294 -13.46 10.94 19.35
C LEU A 294 -14.89 11.47 19.54
N CYS A 295 -15.38 11.55 20.77
CA CYS A 295 -16.69 12.12 21.08
C CYS A 295 -16.71 13.64 21.15
N GLN A 296 -15.61 14.26 21.61
CA GLN A 296 -15.57 15.71 21.83
C GLN A 296 -15.66 16.54 20.54
N ARG A 297 -15.28 15.97 19.40
CA ARG A 297 -15.25 16.65 18.09
C ARG A 297 -15.99 15.91 16.99
N GLY A 298 -16.59 14.76 17.29
CA GLY A 298 -17.17 13.85 16.31
C GLY A 298 -18.69 13.83 16.31
N LEU A 299 -19.27 13.56 15.14
CA LEU A 299 -20.67 13.16 15.03
C LEU A 299 -20.88 11.85 15.79
N VAL A 300 -22.02 11.69 16.47
CA VAL A 300 -22.40 10.44 17.14
C VAL A 300 -23.74 10.00 16.58
N SER A 301 -23.77 8.82 15.94
CA SER A 301 -25.00 8.22 15.47
C SER A 301 -25.69 7.46 16.61
N LEU A 302 -26.97 7.78 16.85
CA LEU A 302 -27.80 7.13 17.87
C LEU A 302 -28.53 5.89 17.35
N ARG A 303 -28.36 5.52 16.07
CA ARG A 303 -29.05 4.37 15.48
C ARG A 303 -28.68 3.07 16.19
N ALA A 304 -29.65 2.26 16.60
CA ALA A 304 -29.40 0.99 17.31
C ALA A 304 -28.68 -0.06 16.45
N GLN A 305 -28.85 0.01 15.13
CA GLN A 305 -28.29 -0.95 14.17
C GLN A 305 -27.68 -0.25 12.96
N ARG A 306 -26.69 -0.89 12.33
CA ARG A 306 -26.09 -0.44 11.07
C ARG A 306 -25.86 -1.63 10.16
N LEU A 307 -26.41 -1.59 8.96
CA LEU A 307 -26.05 -2.54 7.91
C LEU A 307 -24.65 -2.19 7.38
N VAL A 308 -23.77 -3.18 7.37
CA VAL A 308 -22.38 -3.01 6.92
C VAL A 308 -22.07 -4.15 5.94
N ARG A 309 -21.57 -3.78 4.75
CA ARG A 309 -20.94 -4.73 3.83
C ARG A 309 -19.44 -4.58 3.99
N TYR A 310 -18.75 -5.66 4.34
CA TYR A 310 -17.32 -5.62 4.69
C TYR A 310 -16.56 -6.85 4.21
N GLU A 311 -15.23 -6.74 4.20
CA GLU A 311 -14.30 -7.81 3.93
C GLU A 311 -13.04 -7.60 4.79
N ILE A 312 -12.57 -8.67 5.41
CA ILE A 312 -11.30 -8.70 6.13
C ILE A 312 -10.33 -9.53 5.30
N ARG A 313 -9.16 -8.98 5.00
CA ARG A 313 -8.05 -9.66 4.34
C ARG A 313 -6.81 -9.62 5.22
N ALA A 314 -5.94 -10.62 5.09
CA ALA A 314 -4.63 -10.61 5.69
C ALA A 314 -3.61 -11.23 4.74
N GLU A 315 -2.46 -10.59 4.58
CA GLU A 315 -1.30 -11.18 3.88
C GLU A 315 -0.23 -11.53 4.92
N ALA A 316 0.23 -12.78 4.90
CA ALA A 316 1.23 -13.29 5.82
C ALA A 316 2.21 -14.23 5.12
N LEU A 317 3.42 -14.34 5.69
CA LEU A 317 4.46 -15.22 5.17
C LEU A 317 4.30 -16.63 5.75
N VAL A 318 3.97 -17.62 4.93
CA VAL A 318 3.84 -19.04 5.31
C VAL A 318 4.81 -19.84 4.47
N ASP A 319 5.69 -20.62 5.10
CA ASP A 319 6.73 -21.42 4.42
C ASP A 319 7.58 -20.59 3.43
N SER A 320 7.96 -19.38 3.84
CA SER A 320 8.72 -18.41 3.01
C SER A 320 7.97 -17.91 1.76
N GLN A 321 6.65 -18.09 1.68
CA GLN A 321 5.81 -17.56 0.61
C GLN A 321 4.68 -16.68 1.16
N TRP A 322 4.40 -15.58 0.47
CA TRP A 322 3.31 -14.67 0.83
C TRP A 322 1.95 -15.26 0.44
N GLN A 323 1.12 -15.55 1.44
CA GLN A 323 -0.23 -16.10 1.27
C GLN A 323 -1.29 -15.09 1.70
N GLU A 324 -2.39 -15.06 0.96
CA GLU A 324 -3.57 -14.23 1.22
C GLU A 324 -4.64 -15.06 1.97
N PHE A 325 -5.15 -14.50 3.07
CA PHE A 325 -6.28 -14.98 3.85
C PHE A 325 -7.42 -13.97 3.75
N ARG A 326 -8.66 -14.43 3.59
CA ARG A 326 -9.81 -13.51 3.48
C ARG A 326 -11.11 -14.13 3.93
N THR A 327 -12.02 -13.29 4.44
CA THR A 327 -13.40 -13.69 4.75
C THR A 327 -14.30 -13.73 3.52
N GLY A 328 -13.93 -13.00 2.45
CA GLY A 328 -14.85 -12.62 1.38
C GLY A 328 -15.81 -11.48 1.80
N PRO A 329 -16.57 -10.91 0.86
CA PRO A 329 -17.51 -9.82 1.14
C PRO A 329 -18.75 -10.36 1.87
N ILE A 330 -18.99 -9.84 3.07
CA ILE A 330 -20.10 -10.22 3.95
C ILE A 330 -20.97 -8.99 4.20
N THR A 331 -22.29 -9.17 4.18
CA THR A 331 -23.23 -8.14 4.61
C THR A 331 -23.86 -8.56 5.92
N GLN A 332 -23.65 -7.75 6.97
CA GLN A 332 -24.12 -8.04 8.32
C GLN A 332 -24.74 -6.78 8.94
N GLN A 333 -25.80 -6.98 9.72
CA GLN A 333 -26.36 -5.92 10.54
C GLN A 333 -25.67 -5.90 11.92
N PHE A 334 -24.89 -4.84 12.15
CA PHE A 334 -24.19 -4.62 13.41
C PHE A 334 -25.08 -3.96 14.44
N ARG A 335 -25.27 -4.59 15.60
CA ARG A 335 -25.99 -4.05 16.77
C ARG A 335 -25.03 -3.89 17.94
N PHE A 336 -25.49 -3.38 19.09
CA PHE A 336 -24.63 -3.23 20.28
C PHE A 336 -24.51 -4.51 21.13
N GLY A 337 -25.47 -5.44 21.02
CA GLY A 337 -25.45 -6.71 21.77
C GLY A 337 -24.62 -7.78 21.07
N ARG A 338 -23.94 -8.63 21.86
CA ARG A 338 -23.30 -9.86 21.36
C ARG A 338 -24.36 -10.88 20.93
N PRO A 339 -24.12 -11.69 19.88
CA PRO A 339 -22.93 -11.70 19.02
C PRO A 339 -22.98 -10.67 17.87
N ALA A 340 -24.12 -10.00 17.65
CA ALA A 340 -24.36 -9.13 16.50
C ALA A 340 -23.49 -7.86 16.46
N CYS A 341 -22.74 -7.54 17.51
CA CYS A 341 -21.78 -6.43 17.53
C CYS A 341 -20.45 -6.77 16.85
N LYS A 342 -20.16 -8.05 16.57
CA LYS A 342 -18.86 -8.51 16.08
C LYS A 342 -18.97 -9.07 14.66
N SER A 343 -17.97 -8.81 13.84
CA SER A 343 -17.83 -9.44 12.52
C SER A 343 -17.48 -10.92 12.62
N GLN A 344 -17.57 -11.63 11.49
CA GLN A 344 -16.82 -12.88 11.32
C GLN A 344 -15.34 -12.66 11.65
N VAL A 345 -14.74 -13.64 12.31
CA VAL A 345 -13.32 -13.64 12.67
C VAL A 345 -12.53 -14.25 11.52
N LEU A 346 -11.49 -13.56 11.07
CA LEU A 346 -10.48 -14.10 10.17
C LEU A 346 -9.37 -14.74 11.00
N GLU A 347 -9.13 -16.03 10.81
CA GLU A 347 -8.04 -16.77 11.43
C GLU A 347 -6.87 -16.89 10.46
N VAL A 348 -5.66 -16.63 10.95
CA VAL A 348 -4.42 -16.73 10.18
C VAL A 348 -3.45 -17.60 10.95
N GLN A 349 -2.93 -18.65 10.30
CA GLN A 349 -1.91 -19.52 10.86
C GLN A 349 -0.58 -19.25 10.18
N THR A 350 0.38 -18.70 10.92
CA THR A 350 1.69 -18.33 10.39
C THR A 350 2.72 -18.16 11.51
N VAL A 351 3.97 -18.55 11.23
CA VAL A 351 5.15 -18.16 12.02
C VAL A 351 5.79 -16.86 11.48
N GLY A 352 5.49 -16.52 10.23
CA GLY A 352 6.09 -15.42 9.52
C GLY A 352 5.49 -14.08 9.92
N LYS A 353 6.37 -13.08 10.02
CA LYS A 353 6.03 -11.70 10.33
C LYS A 353 6.68 -10.78 9.28
N PRO A 354 6.11 -9.60 9.01
CA PRO A 354 4.86 -9.06 9.56
C PRO A 354 3.59 -9.65 8.92
N ILE A 355 2.43 -9.41 9.54
CA ILE A 355 1.10 -9.70 8.97
C ILE A 355 0.42 -8.37 8.61
N TYR A 356 -0.05 -8.26 7.37
CA TYR A 356 -0.77 -7.09 6.85
C TYR A 356 -2.27 -7.37 6.83
N ALA A 357 -3.02 -6.93 7.83
CA ALA A 357 -4.47 -7.10 7.86
C ALA A 357 -5.19 -5.85 7.34
N SER A 358 -6.11 -6.00 6.40
CA SER A 358 -6.91 -4.92 5.82
C SER A 358 -8.39 -5.15 6.06
N PHE A 359 -9.07 -4.11 6.52
CA PHE A 359 -10.51 -4.06 6.76
C PHE A 359 -11.12 -3.12 5.74
N SER A 360 -11.90 -3.65 4.81
CA SER A 360 -12.65 -2.83 3.84
C SER A 360 -14.13 -2.89 4.19
N PHE A 361 -14.81 -1.75 4.23
CA PHE A 361 -16.26 -1.74 4.45
C PHE A 361 -16.96 -0.57 3.75
N ILE A 362 -18.26 -0.75 3.55
CA ILE A 362 -19.20 0.29 3.13
C ILE A 362 -20.46 0.20 3.99
N PHE A 363 -21.20 1.28 3.98
CA PHE A 363 -22.49 1.43 4.63
C PHE A 363 -23.58 1.46 3.54
N PRO A 364 -24.15 0.30 3.12
CA PRO A 364 -25.20 0.28 2.12
C PRO A 364 -26.43 1.04 2.58
N ALA A 365 -27.30 1.42 1.64
CA ALA A 365 -28.62 1.96 1.95
C ALA A 365 -29.38 0.95 2.84
N SER A 366 -29.95 1.44 3.95
CA SER A 366 -30.53 0.58 5.01
C SER A 366 -31.92 0.96 5.42
#